data_AF-A0AAT9PW81-F1
#
_entry.id   AF-A0AAT9PW81-F1
#
_cell.length_a   1.000
_cell.length_b   1.000
_cell.length_c   1.000
_cell.angle_alpha   90.00
_cell.angle_beta   90.00
_cell.angle_gamma   90.00
#
_symmetry.space_group_name_H-M   'P 1'
#
loop_
_entity.id
_entity.type
_entity.pdbx_description
1 polymer ?
#
loop_
_entity_poly.entity_id
_entity_poly.type
_entity_poly.pdbx_seq_one_letter_code
_entity_poly.pdbx_strand_id
1 'polypeptide(L)'
;MLKKLLLCVLMSLCVMALSACKGDEEKLKVAEDEQKIDEDKKVVEEEKRKQEEQQRVEEEKRKQEEQQRAEEEKRKQEEQQRVEEEKRKQEEQQRVEEEKRKQQEQKTQQQQSIQQERTQKQEKTTQATGGKPTRSQISVGSHVVIQLDNDYSKTVSGVVKDILTHSETHTYGIKVRLQDGQIGRVQSVN
;
A
#
# COMPACT_ATOMS: atom_id res chain seq x y z
N MET A 1 85.28 -51.65 -89.17
CA MET A 1 85.31 -51.44 -87.71
C MET A 1 84.52 -50.21 -87.26
N LEU A 2 84.56 -49.08 -88.00
CA LEU A 2 83.88 -47.82 -87.62
C LEU A 2 82.34 -47.89 -87.46
N LYS A 3 81.64 -48.64 -88.32
CA LYS A 3 80.16 -48.75 -88.25
C LYS A 3 79.66 -49.44 -86.98
N LYS A 4 80.44 -50.37 -86.42
CA LYS A 4 80.12 -51.06 -85.16
C LYS A 4 80.37 -50.16 -83.94
N LEU A 5 81.37 -49.29 -84.00
CA LEU A 5 81.66 -48.31 -82.95
C LEU A 5 80.58 -47.22 -82.88
N LEU A 6 80.11 -46.73 -84.04
CA LEU A 6 79.05 -45.71 -84.10
C LEU A 6 77.71 -46.23 -83.54
N LEU A 7 77.38 -47.51 -83.78
CA LEU A 7 76.15 -48.12 -83.31
C LEU A 7 76.15 -48.37 -81.79
N CYS A 8 77.30 -48.70 -81.21
CA CYS A 8 77.47 -48.82 -79.76
C CYS A 8 77.37 -47.45 -79.05
N VAL A 9 77.92 -46.39 -79.65
CA VAL A 9 77.81 -45.03 -79.08
C VAL A 9 76.37 -44.53 -79.15
N LEU A 10 75.66 -44.76 -80.26
CA LEU A 10 74.26 -44.35 -80.42
C LEU A 10 73.33 -45.08 -79.45
N MET A 11 73.53 -46.38 -79.25
CA MET A 11 72.77 -47.18 -78.28
C MET A 11 73.09 -46.78 -76.83
N SER A 12 74.35 -46.45 -76.53
CA SER A 12 74.71 -45.92 -75.20
C SER A 12 74.09 -44.55 -74.93
N LEU A 13 73.96 -43.69 -75.95
CA LEU A 13 73.29 -42.40 -75.86
C LEU A 13 71.77 -42.55 -75.70
N CYS A 14 71.15 -43.52 -76.37
CA CYS A 14 69.73 -43.84 -76.20
C CYS A 14 69.40 -44.40 -74.81
N VAL A 15 70.28 -45.22 -74.22
CA VAL A 15 70.08 -45.75 -72.85
C VAL A 15 70.21 -44.64 -71.81
N MET A 16 71.14 -43.68 -72.01
CA MET A 16 71.26 -42.50 -71.15
C MET A 16 70.07 -41.52 -71.28
N ALA A 17 69.45 -41.42 -72.47
CA ALA A 17 68.25 -40.60 -72.68
C ALA A 17 66.99 -41.22 -72.03
N LEU A 18 66.86 -42.55 -72.04
CA LEU A 18 65.72 -43.25 -71.40
C LEU A 18 65.79 -43.22 -69.87
N SER A 19 66.98 -43.10 -69.27
CA SER A 19 67.15 -42.88 -67.83
C SER A 19 66.87 -41.45 -67.36
N ALA A 20 66.80 -40.47 -68.28
CA ALA A 20 66.55 -39.07 -67.94
C ALA A 20 65.06 -38.68 -67.95
N CYS A 21 64.15 -39.55 -68.41
CA CYS A 21 62.71 -39.28 -68.46
C CYS A 21 61.91 -39.84 -67.28
N LYS A 22 62.56 -40.18 -66.16
CA LYS A 22 61.90 -40.71 -64.95
C LYS A 22 61.97 -39.78 -63.74
N GLY A 23 62.55 -38.58 -63.88
CA GLY A 23 62.75 -37.63 -62.78
C GLY A 23 61.73 -36.48 -62.70
N ASP A 24 60.86 -36.30 -63.69
CA ASP A 24 59.93 -35.16 -63.73
C ASP A 24 58.52 -35.46 -63.19
N GLU A 25 58.21 -36.72 -62.82
CA GLU A 25 56.90 -37.09 -62.25
C GLU A 25 56.87 -37.04 -60.71
N GLU A 26 58.02 -37.11 -60.03
CA GLU A 26 58.10 -37.00 -58.56
C GLU A 26 58.16 -35.55 -58.06
N LYS A 27 58.67 -34.61 -58.87
CA LYS A 27 58.75 -33.19 -58.47
C LYS A 27 57.40 -32.45 -58.59
N LEU A 28 56.44 -33.01 -59.33
CA LEU A 28 55.07 -32.47 -59.42
C LEU A 28 54.18 -32.97 -58.26
N LYS A 29 54.29 -34.24 -57.86
CA LYS A 29 53.48 -34.83 -56.77
C LYS A 29 53.84 -34.28 -55.38
N VAL A 30 55.12 -33.98 -55.11
CA VAL A 30 55.55 -33.41 -53.83
C VAL A 30 55.07 -31.95 -53.66
N ALA A 31 54.90 -31.19 -54.75
CA ALA A 31 54.38 -29.83 -54.71
C ALA A 31 52.84 -29.77 -54.60
N GLU A 32 52.11 -30.72 -55.20
CA GLU A 32 50.66 -30.85 -55.04
C GLU A 32 50.27 -31.33 -53.63
N ASP A 33 51.05 -32.23 -53.01
CA ASP A 33 50.80 -32.70 -51.64
C ASP A 33 51.11 -31.62 -50.58
N GLU A 34 52.16 -30.79 -50.75
CA GLU A 34 52.40 -29.66 -49.84
C GLU A 34 51.35 -28.53 -49.98
N GLN A 35 50.84 -28.27 -51.19
CA GLN A 35 49.74 -27.32 -51.40
C GLN A 35 48.40 -27.83 -50.83
N LYS A 36 48.12 -29.14 -50.91
CA LYS A 36 46.95 -29.74 -50.25
C LYS A 36 47.02 -29.68 -48.74
N ILE A 37 48.18 -29.94 -48.15
CA ILE A 37 48.35 -29.88 -46.68
C ILE A 37 48.15 -28.45 -46.15
N ASP A 38 48.58 -27.42 -46.88
CA ASP A 38 48.40 -26.02 -46.48
C ASP A 38 46.94 -25.54 -46.64
N GLU A 39 46.23 -25.99 -47.68
CA GLU A 39 44.77 -25.76 -47.82
C GLU A 39 43.97 -26.50 -46.76
N ASP A 40 44.22 -27.79 -46.51
CA ASP A 40 43.53 -28.56 -45.49
C ASP A 40 43.75 -27.95 -44.09
N LYS A 41 44.95 -27.44 -43.80
CA LYS A 41 45.26 -26.74 -42.55
C LYS A 41 44.52 -25.40 -42.43
N LYS A 42 44.37 -24.65 -43.53
CA LYS A 42 43.55 -23.41 -43.56
C LYS A 42 42.06 -23.68 -43.36
N VAL A 43 41.52 -24.72 -44.00
CA VAL A 43 40.11 -25.09 -43.86
C VAL A 43 39.80 -25.53 -42.43
N VAL A 44 40.69 -26.31 -41.80
CA VAL A 44 40.57 -26.71 -40.39
C VAL A 44 40.65 -25.49 -39.44
N GLU A 45 41.53 -24.53 -39.72
CA GLU A 45 41.63 -23.31 -38.90
C GLU A 45 40.38 -22.41 -39.04
N GLU A 46 39.82 -22.29 -40.25
CA GLU A 46 38.58 -21.54 -40.50
C GLU A 46 37.37 -22.20 -39.84
N GLU A 47 37.27 -23.54 -39.87
CA GLU A 47 36.21 -24.29 -39.21
C GLU A 47 36.29 -24.17 -37.68
N LYS A 48 37.52 -24.21 -37.12
CA LYS A 48 37.75 -23.97 -35.68
C LYS A 48 37.36 -22.55 -35.27
N ARG A 49 37.66 -21.53 -36.10
CA ARG A 49 37.24 -20.15 -35.85
C ARG A 49 35.73 -20.00 -35.89
N LYS A 50 35.03 -20.64 -36.83
CA LYS A 50 33.55 -20.65 -36.90
C LYS A 50 32.94 -21.33 -35.67
N GLN A 51 33.53 -22.43 -35.18
CA GLN A 51 33.09 -23.08 -33.94
C GLN A 51 33.31 -22.19 -32.70
N GLU A 52 34.49 -21.55 -32.58
CA GLU A 52 34.75 -20.62 -31.47
C GLU A 52 33.83 -19.39 -31.50
N GLU A 53 33.51 -18.87 -32.69
CA GLU A 53 32.55 -17.75 -32.85
C GLU A 53 31.13 -18.18 -32.47
N GLN A 54 30.67 -19.35 -32.91
CA GLN A 54 29.37 -19.91 -32.50
C GLN A 54 29.29 -20.12 -30.98
N GLN A 55 30.36 -20.62 -30.35
CA GLN A 55 30.42 -20.78 -28.90
C GLN A 55 30.36 -19.44 -28.16
N ARG A 56 31.06 -18.40 -28.65
CA ARG A 56 31.00 -17.05 -28.07
C ARG A 56 29.61 -16.43 -28.17
N VAL A 57 28.95 -16.59 -29.32
CA VAL A 57 27.58 -16.09 -29.52
C VAL A 57 26.58 -16.83 -28.62
N GLU A 58 26.73 -18.14 -28.45
CA GLU A 58 25.89 -18.91 -27.54
C GLU A 58 26.13 -18.54 -26.06
N GLU A 59 27.39 -18.35 -25.66
CA GLU A 59 27.75 -17.90 -24.30
C GLU A 59 27.20 -16.50 -24.01
N GLU A 60 27.29 -15.57 -24.97
CA GLU A 60 26.72 -14.22 -24.84
C GLU A 60 25.19 -14.25 -24.73
N LYS A 61 24.53 -15.08 -25.55
CA LYS A 61 23.07 -15.28 -25.48
C LYS A 61 22.64 -15.87 -24.13
N ARG A 62 23.40 -16.83 -23.59
CA ARG A 62 23.15 -17.39 -22.25
C ARG A 62 23.31 -16.33 -21.15
N LYS A 63 24.35 -15.50 -21.22
CA LYS A 63 24.55 -14.39 -20.26
C LYS A 63 23.42 -13.36 -20.33
N GLN A 64 22.95 -13.01 -21.54
CA GLN A 64 21.81 -12.11 -21.70
C GLN A 64 20.51 -12.72 -21.15
N GLU A 65 20.26 -14.01 -21.41
CA GLU A 65 19.09 -14.71 -20.88
C GLU A 65 19.12 -14.81 -19.34
N GLU A 66 20.29 -15.08 -18.75
CA GLU A 66 20.48 -15.11 -17.30
C GLU A 66 20.26 -13.73 -16.67
N GLN A 67 20.77 -12.66 -17.28
CA GLN A 67 20.51 -11.28 -16.85
C GLN A 67 19.03 -10.92 -16.92
N GLN A 68 18.33 -11.30 -18.00
CA GLN A 68 16.89 -11.08 -18.13
C GLN A 68 16.09 -11.83 -17.08
N ARG A 69 16.42 -13.10 -16.80
CA ARG A 69 15.77 -13.89 -15.75
C ARG A 69 16.00 -13.29 -14.37
N ALA A 70 17.23 -12.84 -14.07
CA ALA A 70 17.54 -12.19 -12.80
C ALA A 70 16.80 -10.85 -12.63
N GLU A 71 16.66 -10.06 -13.70
CA GLU A 71 15.87 -8.81 -13.66
C GLU A 71 14.37 -9.11 -13.49
N GLU A 72 13.82 -10.09 -14.19
CA GLU A 72 12.43 -10.50 -14.07
C GLU A 72 12.10 -11.00 -12.66
N GLU A 73 13.00 -11.80 -12.06
CA GLU A 73 12.85 -12.26 -10.67
C GLU A 73 12.90 -11.10 -9.69
N LYS A 74 13.83 -10.14 -9.87
CA LYS A 74 13.90 -8.94 -9.04
C LYS A 74 12.64 -8.08 -9.16
N ARG A 75 12.10 -7.92 -10.37
CA ARG A 75 10.82 -7.21 -10.60
C ARG A 75 9.66 -7.90 -9.89
N LYS A 76 9.57 -9.24 -9.96
CA LYS A 76 8.55 -10.02 -9.26
C LYS A 76 8.66 -9.88 -7.74
N GLN A 77 9.87 -9.91 -7.20
CA GLN A 77 10.09 -9.70 -5.76
C GLN A 77 9.71 -8.27 -5.33
N GLU A 78 10.07 -7.25 -6.12
CA GLU A 78 9.69 -5.86 -5.83
C GLU A 78 8.18 -5.65 -5.91
N GLU A 79 7.51 -6.25 -6.91
CA GLU A 79 6.05 -6.20 -7.04
C GLU A 79 5.35 -6.88 -5.86
N GLN A 80 5.82 -8.06 -5.43
CA GLN A 80 5.30 -8.73 -4.24
C GLN A 80 5.47 -7.87 -2.97
N GLN A 81 6.62 -7.23 -2.78
CA GLN A 81 6.86 -6.33 -1.66
C GLN A 81 5.94 -5.11 -1.69
N ARG A 82 5.72 -4.51 -2.87
CA ARG A 82 4.78 -3.37 -3.04
C ARG A 82 3.35 -3.76 -2.69
N VAL A 83 2.89 -4.93 -3.17
CA VAL A 83 1.55 -5.44 -2.86
C VAL A 83 1.40 -5.74 -1.37
N GLU A 84 2.41 -6.33 -0.72
CA GLU A 84 2.38 -6.57 0.73
C GLU A 84 2.36 -5.26 1.52
N GLU A 85 3.19 -4.28 1.14
CA GLU A 85 3.22 -2.96 1.78
C GLU A 85 1.88 -2.23 1.63
N GLU A 86 1.25 -2.28 0.45
CA GLU A 86 -0.07 -1.70 0.22
C GLU A 86 -1.15 -2.39 1.07
N LYS A 87 -1.13 -3.72 1.14
CA LYS A 87 -2.04 -4.48 2.01
C LYS A 87 -1.87 -4.11 3.48
N ARG A 88 -0.63 -3.96 3.97
CA ARG A 88 -0.35 -3.51 5.35
C ARG A 88 -0.91 -2.12 5.60
N LYS A 89 -0.74 -1.18 4.66
CA LYS A 89 -1.30 0.18 4.76
C LYS A 89 -2.83 0.17 4.80
N GLN A 90 -3.48 -0.65 3.98
CA GLN A 90 -4.94 -0.80 3.99
C GLN A 90 -5.44 -1.41 5.31
N GLU A 91 -4.76 -2.44 5.82
CA GLU A 91 -5.11 -3.05 7.11
C GLU A 91 -4.93 -2.05 8.28
N GLU A 92 -3.85 -1.27 8.29
CA GLU A 92 -3.62 -0.23 9.29
C GLU A 92 -4.70 0.85 9.24
N GLN A 93 -5.09 1.32 8.04
CA GLN A 93 -6.18 2.28 7.88
C GLN A 93 -7.51 1.74 8.42
N GLN A 94 -7.83 0.47 8.13
CA GLN A 94 -9.04 -0.18 8.65
C GLN A 94 -9.03 -0.29 10.17
N ARG A 95 -7.89 -0.65 10.78
CA ARG A 95 -7.74 -0.71 12.24
C ARG A 95 -7.94 0.66 12.90
N VAL A 96 -7.37 1.71 12.31
CA VAL A 96 -7.54 3.10 12.80
C VAL A 96 -8.99 3.56 12.66
N GLU A 97 -9.68 3.22 11.57
CA GLU A 97 -11.09 3.55 11.40
C GLU A 97 -11.98 2.78 12.39
N GLU A 98 -11.72 1.48 12.60
CA GLU A 98 -12.44 0.64 13.56
C GLU A 98 -12.27 1.18 14.99
N GLU A 99 -11.04 1.58 15.37
CA GLU A 99 -10.78 2.18 16.68
C GLU A 99 -11.55 3.50 16.87
N LYS A 100 -11.57 4.37 15.85
CA LYS A 100 -12.36 5.62 15.88
C LYS A 100 -13.86 5.35 16.03
N ARG A 101 -14.39 4.34 15.33
CA ARG A 101 -15.81 3.94 15.46
C ARG A 101 -16.12 3.46 16.89
N LYS A 102 -15.27 2.61 17.47
CA LYS A 102 -15.42 2.16 18.86
C LYS A 102 -15.38 3.31 19.87
N GLN A 103 -14.44 4.26 19.70
CA GLN A 103 -14.37 5.45 20.55
C GLN A 103 -15.63 6.34 20.42
N GLN A 104 -16.13 6.52 19.19
CA GLN A 104 -17.35 7.30 18.95
C GLN A 104 -18.59 6.63 19.55
N GLU A 105 -18.69 5.29 19.44
CA GLU A 105 -19.78 4.52 20.03
C GLU A 105 -19.76 4.62 21.56
N GLN A 106 -18.59 4.45 22.19
CA GLN A 106 -18.43 4.62 23.64
C GLN A 106 -18.84 6.02 24.10
N LYS A 107 -18.42 7.07 23.39
CA LYS A 107 -18.84 8.47 23.69
C LYS A 107 -20.35 8.64 23.59
N THR A 108 -20.98 8.03 22.59
CA THR A 108 -22.43 8.10 22.38
C THR A 108 -23.17 7.37 23.50
N GLN A 109 -22.74 6.16 23.86
CA GLN A 109 -23.30 5.39 24.98
C GLN A 109 -23.15 6.15 26.31
N GLN A 110 -22.00 6.78 26.55
CA GLN A 110 -21.78 7.59 27.75
C GLN A 110 -22.66 8.85 27.79
N GLN A 111 -22.88 9.52 26.64
CA GLN A 111 -23.80 10.64 26.59
C GLN A 111 -25.25 10.21 26.82
N GLN A 112 -25.66 9.06 26.28
CA GLN A 112 -26.99 8.50 26.49
C GLN A 112 -27.23 8.13 27.96
N SER A 113 -26.26 7.51 28.62
CA SER A 113 -26.39 7.19 30.05
C SER A 113 -26.48 8.44 30.92
N ILE A 114 -25.71 9.49 30.63
CA ILE A 114 -25.82 10.79 31.31
C ILE A 114 -27.21 11.42 31.09
N GLN A 115 -27.77 11.33 29.88
CA GLN A 115 -29.12 11.84 29.63
C GLN A 115 -30.18 11.06 30.41
N GLN A 116 -30.09 9.72 30.43
CA GLN A 116 -31.00 8.88 31.21
C GLN A 116 -30.91 9.14 32.72
N GLU A 117 -29.70 9.36 33.24
CA GLU A 117 -29.49 9.68 34.65
C GLU A 117 -30.06 11.07 34.99
N ARG A 118 -29.95 12.03 34.06
CA ARG A 118 -30.57 13.36 34.19
C ARG A 118 -32.09 13.28 34.20
N THR A 119 -32.71 12.52 33.29
CA THR A 119 -34.18 12.38 33.25
C THR A 119 -34.70 11.69 34.50
N GLN A 120 -34.05 10.61 34.95
CA GLN A 120 -34.43 9.94 36.20
C GLN A 120 -34.28 10.85 37.42
N LYS A 121 -33.23 11.68 37.48
CA LYS A 121 -33.05 12.67 38.55
C LYS A 121 -34.12 13.76 38.52
N GLN A 122 -34.51 14.21 37.32
CA GLN A 122 -35.61 15.17 37.13
C GLN A 122 -36.94 14.56 37.59
N GLU A 123 -37.27 13.35 37.15
CA GLU A 123 -38.49 12.64 37.56
C GLU A 123 -38.54 12.42 39.07
N LYS A 124 -37.43 11.95 39.67
CA LYS A 124 -37.35 11.76 41.13
C LYS A 124 -37.50 13.08 41.90
N THR A 125 -37.00 14.18 41.36
CA THR A 125 -37.15 15.52 41.97
C THR A 125 -38.59 16.01 41.86
N THR A 126 -39.28 15.78 40.74
CA THR A 126 -40.70 16.16 40.57
C THR A 126 -41.64 15.36 41.47
N GLN A 127 -41.31 14.10 41.76
CA GLN A 127 -42.08 13.27 42.69
C GLN A 127 -41.89 13.72 44.16
N ALA A 128 -40.69 14.16 44.53
CA ALA A 128 -40.39 14.63 45.89
C ALA A 128 -41.06 15.98 46.24
N THR A 129 -41.36 16.83 45.26
CA THR A 129 -42.01 18.14 45.47
C THR A 129 -43.53 18.14 45.29
N GLY A 130 -44.13 16.98 45.02
CA GLY A 130 -45.58 16.86 44.77
C GLY A 130 -46.03 17.65 43.53
N GLY A 131 -45.18 17.76 42.51
CA GLY A 131 -45.47 18.52 41.29
C GLY A 131 -45.27 20.03 41.39
N LYS A 132 -44.78 20.55 42.54
CA LYS A 132 -44.46 21.97 42.69
C LYS A 132 -43.10 22.31 42.03
N PRO A 133 -42.98 23.48 41.37
CA PRO A 133 -41.74 23.89 40.75
C PRO A 133 -40.59 24.03 41.75
N THR A 134 -39.39 23.58 41.37
CA THR A 134 -38.18 23.79 42.15
C THR A 134 -37.61 25.17 41.89
N ARG A 135 -36.74 25.65 42.79
CA ARG A 135 -36.10 26.96 42.66
C ARG A 135 -35.30 27.08 41.36
N SER A 136 -34.60 26.02 40.93
CA SER A 136 -33.82 26.03 39.67
C SER A 136 -34.67 26.18 38.41
N GLN A 137 -35.98 25.92 38.49
CA GLN A 137 -36.90 26.13 37.36
C GLN A 137 -37.43 27.57 37.28
N ILE A 138 -37.13 28.43 38.27
CA ILE A 138 -37.65 29.80 38.38
C ILE A 138 -36.47 30.78 38.33
N SER A 139 -36.52 31.72 37.37
CA SER A 139 -35.56 32.83 37.30
C SER A 139 -36.24 34.18 37.49
N VAL A 140 -35.48 35.17 37.96
CA VAL A 140 -35.94 36.56 37.97
C VAL A 140 -36.22 36.98 36.53
N GLY A 141 -37.42 37.53 36.28
CA GLY A 141 -37.92 37.84 34.94
C GLY A 141 -38.81 36.75 34.31
N SER A 142 -38.88 35.54 34.88
CA SER A 142 -39.79 34.49 34.39
C SER A 142 -41.26 34.83 34.64
N HIS A 143 -42.13 34.40 33.73
CA HIS A 143 -43.57 34.40 33.95
C HIS A 143 -43.99 33.19 34.78
N VAL A 144 -44.65 33.43 35.90
CA VAL A 144 -45.08 32.38 36.83
C VAL A 144 -46.51 32.62 37.29
N VAL A 145 -47.17 31.57 37.72
CA VAL A 145 -48.45 31.65 38.44
C VAL A 145 -48.19 31.43 39.92
N ILE A 146 -48.57 32.40 40.75
CA ILE A 146 -48.45 32.33 42.20
C ILE A 146 -49.83 32.20 42.85
N GLN A 147 -49.88 31.48 43.97
CA GLN A 147 -50.94 31.58 44.95
C GLN A 147 -50.55 32.66 45.97
N LEU A 148 -51.39 33.67 46.15
CA LEU A 148 -51.06 34.81 47.01
C LEU A 148 -51.00 34.43 48.50
N ASP A 149 -50.10 35.09 49.24
CA ASP A 149 -49.98 34.90 50.70
C ASP A 149 -51.11 35.61 51.47
N ASN A 150 -51.71 36.67 50.90
CA ASN A 150 -52.80 37.42 51.53
C ASN A 150 -54.18 36.77 51.31
N ASP A 151 -54.37 36.09 50.18
CA ASP A 151 -55.61 35.41 49.81
C ASP A 151 -55.28 34.12 49.05
N TYR A 152 -55.19 33.02 49.81
CA TYR A 152 -54.85 31.69 49.29
C TYR A 152 -55.86 31.17 48.25
N SER A 153 -57.06 31.74 48.16
CA SER A 153 -58.05 31.31 47.15
C SER A 153 -57.75 31.83 45.75
N LYS A 154 -56.86 32.84 45.64
CA LYS A 154 -56.55 33.52 44.38
C LYS A 154 -55.20 33.14 43.84
N THR A 155 -55.16 32.93 42.53
CA THR A 155 -53.94 32.76 41.75
C THR A 155 -53.74 33.95 40.82
N VAL A 156 -52.50 34.41 40.73
CA VAL A 156 -52.12 35.57 39.91
C VAL A 156 -50.91 35.18 39.06
N SER A 157 -50.98 35.50 37.77
CA SER A 157 -49.84 35.38 36.85
C SER A 157 -49.06 36.68 36.80
N GLY A 158 -47.74 36.61 36.82
CA GLY A 158 -46.90 37.79 36.60
C GLY A 158 -45.41 37.47 36.47
N VAL A 159 -44.62 38.54 36.35
CA VAL A 159 -43.16 38.47 36.21
C VAL A 159 -42.50 38.46 37.58
N VAL A 160 -41.61 37.50 37.82
CA VAL A 160 -40.81 37.44 39.06
C VAL A 160 -39.85 38.61 39.14
N LYS A 161 -39.91 39.37 40.24
CA LYS A 161 -38.94 40.39 40.63
C LYS A 161 -37.85 39.82 41.54
N ASP A 162 -38.26 39.20 42.66
CA ASP A 162 -37.33 38.61 43.63
C ASP A 162 -37.77 37.20 44.01
N ILE A 163 -36.81 36.30 44.23
CA ILE A 163 -37.06 34.97 44.78
C ILE A 163 -36.77 35.02 46.29
N LEU A 164 -37.79 34.76 47.10
CA LEU A 164 -37.74 34.87 48.57
C LEU A 164 -37.42 33.54 49.27
N THR A 165 -37.46 32.41 48.55
CA THR A 165 -37.02 31.10 49.06
C THR A 165 -35.66 30.73 48.48
N HIS A 166 -34.69 30.44 49.35
CA HIS A 166 -33.33 30.07 48.95
C HIS A 166 -33.12 28.56 48.75
N SER A 167 -33.95 27.71 49.37
CA SER A 167 -33.87 26.26 49.19
C SER A 167 -34.32 25.82 47.80
N GLU A 168 -33.74 24.74 47.29
CA GLU A 168 -34.09 24.18 45.97
C GLU A 168 -35.53 23.67 45.94
N THR A 169 -35.96 23.05 47.05
CA THR A 169 -37.30 22.47 47.21
C THR A 169 -37.94 22.99 48.49
N HIS A 170 -39.27 23.14 48.48
CA HIS A 170 -40.05 23.49 49.67
C HIS A 170 -41.45 22.85 49.61
N THR A 171 -41.92 22.25 50.71
CA THR A 171 -43.25 21.59 50.82
C THR A 171 -44.43 22.43 50.31
N TYR A 172 -44.41 23.74 50.58
CA TYR A 172 -45.49 24.64 50.17
C TYR A 172 -45.25 25.29 48.81
N GLY A 173 -44.05 25.16 48.23
CA GLY A 173 -43.65 25.83 47.00
C GLY A 173 -42.75 27.04 47.26
N ILE A 174 -42.00 27.42 46.22
CA ILE A 174 -41.04 28.51 46.23
C ILE A 174 -41.78 29.84 46.34
N LYS A 175 -41.42 30.65 47.33
CA LYS A 175 -42.00 31.99 47.53
C LYS A 175 -41.27 33.01 46.66
N VAL A 176 -42.02 33.85 45.95
CA VAL A 176 -41.50 34.89 45.07
C VAL A 176 -42.29 36.19 45.26
N ARG A 177 -41.66 37.30 44.87
CA ARG A 177 -42.29 38.62 44.73
C ARG A 177 -42.39 38.94 43.24
N LEU A 178 -43.56 39.36 42.79
CA LEU A 178 -43.80 39.81 41.43
C LEU A 178 -43.42 41.28 41.23
N GLN A 179 -43.29 41.73 39.98
CA GLN A 179 -42.96 43.12 39.65
C GLN A 179 -43.98 44.15 40.16
N ASP A 180 -45.25 43.76 40.26
CA ASP A 180 -46.33 44.56 40.86
C ASP A 180 -46.28 44.64 42.40
N GLY A 181 -45.32 43.96 43.03
CA GLY A 181 -45.14 43.91 44.47
C GLY A 181 -45.91 42.80 45.19
N GLN A 182 -46.77 42.03 44.48
CA GLN A 182 -47.50 40.91 45.07
C GLN A 182 -46.55 39.78 45.48
N ILE A 183 -46.85 39.11 46.59
CA ILE A 183 -46.03 38.02 47.15
C ILE A 183 -46.87 36.76 47.26
N GLY A 184 -46.32 35.63 46.83
CA GLY A 184 -46.99 34.35 46.90
C GLY A 184 -46.08 33.17 46.60
N ARG A 185 -46.68 31.96 46.59
CA ARG A 185 -46.00 30.70 46.32
C ARG A 185 -46.26 30.24 44.89
N VAL A 186 -45.21 29.87 44.18
CA VAL A 186 -45.31 29.44 42.78
C VAL A 186 -46.02 28.10 42.68
N GLN A 187 -47.06 28.04 41.84
CA GLN A 187 -47.81 26.83 41.51
C GLN A 187 -47.35 26.26 40.17
N SER A 188 -47.12 27.12 39.17
CA SER A 188 -46.62 26.72 37.85
C SER A 188 -45.70 27.79 37.25
N VAL A 189 -44.80 27.35 36.36
CA VAL A 189 -43.93 28.19 35.54
C VAL A 189 -44.40 28.06 34.09
N ASN A 190 -44.53 29.19 33.39
CA ASN A 190 -44.93 29.25 31.98
C ASN A 190 -43.72 29.36 31.05
#